data_AF-A0A535PLF4-F1
#
_entry.id   AF-A0A535PLF4-F1
#
_cell.length_a   1.000
_cell.length_b   1.000
_cell.length_c   1.000
_cell.angle_alpha   90.00
_cell.angle_beta   90.00
_cell.angle_gamma   90.00
#
_symmetry.space_group_name_H-M   'P 1'
#
loop_
_entity.id
_entity.type
_entity.pdbx_description
1 polymer ?
#
loop_
_entity_poly.entity_id
_entity_poly.type
_entity_poly.pdbx_seq_one_letter_code
_entity_poly.pdbx_strand_id
1 'polypeptide(L)'
;MSLQLHRPDGRGGLEPRGGQPDWRGQLRSPRWGIALRSRRLPRLRNPEMNPTPTALAVAFWLGLGAATFVLLVLGYGTRFWH
;
A
#
# COMPACT_ATOMS: atom_id res chain seq x y z
N MET A 1 1.35 19.59 -25.04
CA MET A 1 0.80 18.34 -24.45
C MET A 1 0.29 18.63 -23.05
N SER A 2 -1.02 18.64 -22.84
CA SER A 2 -1.66 18.83 -21.53
C SER A 2 -2.15 17.48 -21.01
N LEU A 3 -1.58 17.05 -19.89
CA LEU A 3 -1.96 15.81 -19.23
C LEU A 3 -3.27 16.10 -18.47
N GLN A 4 -4.41 15.73 -19.05
CA GLN A 4 -5.73 15.91 -18.44
C GLN A 4 -5.98 14.79 -17.45
N LEU A 5 -5.73 15.06 -16.17
CA LEU A 5 -6.10 14.18 -15.07
C LEU A 5 -7.62 14.14 -14.93
N HIS A 6 -8.20 13.01 -15.31
CA HIS A 6 -9.61 12.71 -15.12
C HIS A 6 -9.86 12.23 -13.69
N ARG A 7 -10.90 12.73 -13.02
CA ARG A 7 -11.32 12.26 -11.70
C ARG A 7 -12.61 11.44 -11.84
N PRO A 8 -12.77 10.36 -11.06
CA PRO A 8 -14.05 9.67 -10.94
C PRO A 8 -15.13 10.63 -10.43
N ASP A 9 -16.26 10.65 -11.14
CA ASP A 9 -17.44 11.48 -10.88
C ASP A 9 -18.33 10.95 -9.72
N GLY A 10 -17.90 9.86 -9.08
CA GLY A 10 -18.67 9.20 -8.02
C GLY A 10 -19.88 8.39 -8.50
N ARG A 11 -20.13 8.31 -9.81
CA ARG A 11 -21.19 7.52 -10.46
C ARG A 11 -20.63 6.53 -11.51
N GLY A 12 -19.31 6.49 -11.68
CA GLY A 12 -18.62 5.55 -12.57
C GLY A 12 -18.12 6.18 -13.88
N GLY A 13 -18.34 7.47 -14.09
CA GLY A 13 -17.77 8.26 -15.18
C GLY A 13 -16.54 9.08 -14.76
N LEU A 14 -15.95 9.75 -15.75
CA LEU A 14 -14.74 10.56 -15.59
C LEU A 14 -15.03 11.98 -16.06
N GLU A 15 -14.89 12.98 -15.20
CA GLU A 15 -15.08 14.39 -15.58
C GLU A 15 -13.74 15.07 -15.94
N PRO A 16 -13.66 15.82 -17.07
CA PRO A 16 -12.50 16.63 -17.41
C PRO A 16 -12.41 17.87 -16.51
N ARG A 17 -11.26 18.05 -15.85
CA ARG A 17 -11.03 19.22 -14.99
C ARG A 17 -10.55 20.42 -15.82
N GLY A 18 -11.26 21.54 -15.75
CA GLY A 18 -10.78 22.83 -16.24
C GLY A 18 -9.52 23.30 -15.49
N GLY A 19 -8.50 23.71 -16.26
CA GLY A 19 -7.32 24.47 -15.85
C GLY A 19 -6.76 24.22 -14.44
N GLN A 20 -5.92 23.19 -14.28
CA GLN A 20 -5.23 22.97 -13.02
C GLN A 20 -4.08 23.99 -12.84
N PRO A 21 -3.94 24.66 -11.68
CA PRO A 21 -2.80 25.53 -11.42
C PRO A 21 -1.48 24.77 -11.53
N ASP A 22 -0.47 25.45 -12.10
CA ASP A 22 0.82 24.93 -12.55
C ASP A 22 1.36 23.80 -11.65
N TRP A 23 1.34 22.57 -12.18
CA TRP A 23 1.80 21.36 -11.48
C TRP A 23 3.27 21.49 -11.04
N ARG A 24 4.04 22.38 -11.68
CA ARG A 24 5.42 22.74 -11.28
C ARG A 24 5.47 23.41 -9.90
N GLY A 25 4.43 24.14 -9.50
CA GLY A 25 4.30 24.71 -8.15
C GLY A 25 4.11 23.62 -7.08
N GLN A 26 3.47 22.50 -7.44
CA GLN A 26 3.29 21.36 -6.54
C GLN A 26 4.57 20.55 -6.33
N LEU A 27 5.50 20.55 -7.29
CA LEU A 27 6.84 19.95 -7.13
C LEU A 27 7.71 20.71 -6.12
N ARG A 28 7.41 22.00 -5.88
CA ARG A 28 8.06 22.81 -4.83
C ARG A 28 7.42 22.66 -3.46
N SER A 29 6.38 21.83 -3.33
CA SER A 29 5.68 21.72 -2.06
C SER A 29 6.60 21.13 -0.98
N PRO A 30 6.58 21.68 0.25
CA PRO A 30 7.44 21.23 1.34
C PRO A 30 7.34 19.72 1.61
N ARG A 31 6.23 19.07 1.28
CA ARG A 31 6.07 17.61 1.39
C ARG A 31 7.16 16.78 0.67
N TRP A 32 7.77 17.29 -0.41
CA TRP A 32 8.77 16.57 -1.20
C TRP A 32 10.22 16.92 -0.86
N GLY A 33 10.48 17.67 0.22
CA GLY A 33 11.86 17.91 0.68
C GLY A 33 12.63 19.02 -0.04
N ILE A 34 12.31 19.31 -1.30
CA ILE A 34 13.07 20.26 -2.16
C ILE A 34 13.06 21.69 -1.60
N ALA A 35 12.04 22.05 -0.79
CA ALA A 35 11.92 23.37 -0.16
C ALA A 35 12.19 23.38 1.36
N LEU A 36 12.59 22.27 1.99
CA LEU A 36 12.85 22.25 3.42
C LEU A 36 14.25 22.75 3.77
N ARG A 37 14.32 23.85 4.53
CA ARG A 37 15.56 24.40 5.12
C ARG A 37 16.27 23.40 6.03
N SER A 38 15.52 22.48 6.66
CA SER A 38 16.07 21.37 7.45
C SER A 38 16.10 20.12 6.59
N ARG A 39 17.23 19.41 6.49
CA ARG A 39 17.40 18.18 5.70
C ARG A 39 16.50 16.99 6.12
N ARG A 40 15.51 17.19 7.00
CA ARG A 40 14.53 16.15 7.38
C ARG A 40 13.26 16.27 6.56
N LEU A 41 12.96 15.21 5.82
CA LEU A 41 11.66 15.05 5.17
C LEU A 41 10.56 14.95 6.25
N PRO A 42 9.42 15.64 6.07
CA PRO A 42 8.26 15.47 6.94
C PRO A 42 7.79 14.02 6.84
N ARG A 43 7.37 13.45 7.98
CA ARG A 43 6.88 12.08 8.06
C ARG A 43 5.62 11.95 7.21
N LEU A 44 5.76 11.48 5.97
CA LEU A 44 4.66 11.15 5.07
C LEU A 44 3.93 9.94 5.65
N ARG A 45 2.91 10.21 6.47
CA ARG A 45 1.88 9.22 6.77
C ARG A 45 1.01 9.11 5.53
N ASN A 46 0.91 7.92 4.95
CA ASN A 46 -0.08 7.62 3.92
C ASN A 46 -1.36 7.13 4.63
N PRO A 47 -2.37 7.98 4.81
CA PRO A 47 -3.61 7.61 5.52
C PRO A 47 -4.46 6.60 4.73
N GLU A 48 -4.21 6.44 3.42
CA GLU A 48 -4.87 5.42 2.60
C GLU A 48 -4.20 4.05 2.74
N MET A 49 -3.00 4.00 3.32
CA MET A 49 -2.33 2.74 3.62
C MET A 49 -2.90 2.20 4.93
N ASN A 50 -3.58 1.06 4.86
CA ASN A 50 -4.03 0.31 6.02
C ASN A 50 -3.04 -0.85 6.27
N PRO A 51 -1.90 -0.61 6.95
CA PRO A 51 -0.89 -1.64 7.14
C PRO A 51 -1.44 -2.75 8.03
N THR A 52 -1.31 -4.00 7.58
CA THR A 52 -1.59 -5.16 8.43
C THR A 52 -0.75 -5.07 9.70
N PRO A 53 -1.35 -5.18 10.89
CA PRO A 53 -0.60 -5.11 12.14
C PRO A 53 0.46 -6.23 12.17
N THR A 54 1.69 -5.88 12.55
CA THR A 54 2.83 -6.80 12.52
C THR A 54 2.57 -8.08 13.34
N ALA A 55 1.89 -7.95 14.48
CA ALA A 55 1.52 -9.10 15.31
C ALA A 55 0.59 -10.08 14.57
N LEU A 56 -0.36 -9.55 13.79
CA LEU A 56 -1.29 -10.38 13.02
C LEU A 56 -0.57 -11.08 11.85
N ALA A 57 0.37 -10.39 11.21
CA ALA A 57 1.23 -11.02 10.19
C ALA A 57 2.09 -12.15 10.79
N VAL A 58 2.69 -11.94 11.97
CA VAL A 58 3.49 -12.97 12.66
C VAL A 58 2.62 -14.16 13.06
N ALA A 59 1.45 -13.91 13.67
CA ALA A 59 0.53 -14.96 14.07
C ALA A 59 0.04 -15.79 12.87
N PHE A 60 -0.24 -15.13 11.74
CA PHE A 60 -0.62 -15.80 10.50
C PHE A 60 0.47 -16.77 10.02
N TRP A 61 1.72 -16.33 9.94
CA TRP A 61 2.82 -17.19 9.47
C TRP A 61 3.12 -18.34 10.43
N LEU A 62 3.07 -18.12 11.74
CA LEU A 62 3.22 -19.18 12.73
C LEU A 62 2.09 -20.22 12.62
N GLY A 63 0.84 -19.76 12.48
CA GLY A 63 -0.31 -20.63 12.29
C GLY A 63 -0.21 -21.45 11.01
N LEU A 64 0.18 -20.82 9.89
CA LEU A 64 0.37 -21.51 8.62
C LEU A 64 1.47 -22.57 8.71
N GLY A 65 2.60 -22.25 9.34
CA GLY A 65 3.70 -23.19 9.56
C GLY A 65 3.27 -24.39 10.41
N ALA A 66 2.58 -24.14 11.52
CA ALA A 66 2.07 -25.20 12.40
C ALA A 66 1.04 -26.10 11.68
N ALA A 67 0.09 -25.51 10.95
CA ALA A 67 -0.90 -26.26 10.19
C ALA A 67 -0.23 -27.16 9.13
N THR A 68 0.75 -26.61 8.40
CA THR A 68 1.52 -27.37 7.41
C THR A 68 2.28 -28.52 8.05
N PHE A 69 2.94 -28.28 9.19
CA PHE A 69 3.63 -29.32 9.92
C PHE A 69 2.70 -30.46 10.35
N VAL A 70 1.52 -30.13 10.90
CA VAL A 70 0.51 -31.14 11.29
C VAL A 70 0.05 -31.96 10.09
N LEU A 71 -0.23 -31.31 8.95
CA LEU A 71 -0.61 -32.01 7.72
C LEU A 71 0.46 -32.99 7.24
N LEU A 72 1.74 -32.59 7.30
CA LEU A 72 2.86 -33.45 6.94
C LEU A 72 2.97 -34.63 7.91
N VAL A 73 2.96 -34.38 9.22
CA VAL A 73 3.08 -35.45 10.24
C VAL A 73 1.94 -36.46 10.11
N LEU A 74 0.70 -35.99 9.97
CA LEU A 74 -0.45 -36.88 9.79
C LEU A 74 -0.36 -37.64 8.47
N GLY A 75 -0.05 -36.96 7.39
CA GLY A 75 0.04 -37.58 6.07
C GLY A 75 1.08 -38.69 5.98
N TYR A 76 2.30 -38.42 6.49
CA TYR A 76 3.37 -39.42 6.52
C TYR A 76 3.14 -40.48 7.60
N GLY A 77 2.64 -40.10 8.78
CA GLY A 77 2.39 -41.02 9.88
C GLY A 77 1.26 -42.02 9.60
N THR A 78 0.25 -41.62 8.82
CA THR A 78 -0.88 -42.50 8.44
C THR A 78 -0.63 -43.28 7.16
N ARG A 79 0.53 -43.09 6.50
CA ARG A 79 0.79 -43.58 5.12
C ARG A 79 -0.26 -43.15 4.09
N PHE A 80 -0.99 -42.06 4.33
CA PHE A 80 -1.97 -41.55 3.37
C PHE A 80 -1.33 -41.23 2.00
N TRP A 81 -0.07 -40.80 2.00
CA TRP A 81 0.68 -40.44 0.80
C TRP A 81 1.50 -41.61 0.19
N HIS A 82 1.33 -42.84 0.68
CA HIS A 82 2.10 -44.02 0.29
C HIS A 82 1.21 -45.10 -0.31
#